data_AF-A0A2G9RR78-F1
#
_entry.id   AF-A0A2G9RR78-F1
#
_cell.length_a   1.000
_cell.length_b   1.000
_cell.length_c   1.000
_cell.angle_alpha   90.00
_cell.angle_beta   90.00
_cell.angle_gamma   90.00
#
_symmetry.space_group_name_H-M   'P 1'
#
loop_
_entity.id
_entity.type
_entity.pdbx_description
1 polymer ?
#
loop_
_entity_poly.entity_id
_entity_poly.type
_entity_poly.pdbx_seq_one_letter_code
_entity_poly.pdbx_strand_id
1 'polypeptide(L)'
;MQDDKEEEEEEKALQRSVWGLTTTNEEDSDSESGKSTTSELIDSRPTSPLLDDIKVFQNEVLGTLQRGVEENISCENLLLEINSLKHAYNISLAEVMQVLCKVVLEFPLQQLNGVLDVKPYCSTLLPLLKRWSPLFKNYLKRASDHLCCLVAMEEFFLDHESLWEAIAKVLMGFYQQDVLAEEMILHWFSQTDITDKGRQLRKKQALQKFIQWLEEAEEESSDDE
;
A
#
# COMPACT_ATOMS: atom_id res chain seq x y z
N MET A 1 0.54 32.54 -44.76
CA MET A 1 0.27 32.65 -43.30
C MET A 1 -1.23 32.72 -43.02
N GLN A 2 -2.04 31.98 -43.78
CA GLN A 2 -3.48 31.89 -43.59
C GLN A 2 -3.96 30.43 -43.75
N ASP A 3 -3.17 29.59 -44.43
CA ASP A 3 -3.41 28.14 -44.52
C ASP A 3 -2.98 27.33 -43.27
N ASP A 4 -1.98 27.77 -42.49
CA ASP A 4 -1.54 27.02 -41.28
C ASP A 4 -2.50 27.15 -40.07
N LYS A 5 -3.53 28.00 -40.15
CA LYS A 5 -4.53 28.16 -39.07
C LYS A 5 -5.77 27.30 -39.27
N GLU A 6 -6.07 26.88 -40.51
CA GLU A 6 -7.24 26.05 -40.80
C GLU A 6 -6.97 24.56 -40.48
N GLU A 7 -5.73 24.07 -40.70
CA GLU A 7 -5.35 22.69 -40.30
C GLU A 7 -5.31 22.50 -38.77
N GLU A 8 -4.94 23.54 -38.00
CA GLU A 8 -4.91 23.48 -36.52
C GLU A 8 -6.30 23.51 -35.87
N GLU A 9 -7.32 24.02 -36.58
CA GLU A 9 -8.73 24.04 -36.13
C GLU A 9 -9.46 22.73 -36.49
N GLU A 10 -9.14 22.10 -37.63
CA GLU A 10 -9.68 20.78 -38.00
C GLU A 10 -9.19 19.66 -37.06
N GLU A 11 -7.92 19.69 -36.63
CA GLU A 11 -7.37 18.67 -35.72
C GLU A 11 -7.95 18.77 -34.29
N LYS A 12 -8.28 19.98 -33.83
CA LYS A 12 -8.98 20.22 -32.55
C LYS A 12 -10.46 19.86 -32.59
N ALA A 13 -11.10 19.96 -33.75
CA ALA A 13 -12.49 19.51 -33.94
C ALA A 13 -12.60 17.97 -33.95
N LEU A 14 -11.62 17.27 -34.51
CA LEU A 14 -11.57 15.81 -34.54
C LEU A 14 -11.27 15.17 -33.17
N GLN A 15 -10.45 15.80 -32.32
CA GLN A 15 -10.18 15.29 -30.96
C GLN A 15 -11.35 15.40 -30.00
N ARG A 16 -12.38 16.20 -30.31
CA ARG A 16 -13.56 16.40 -29.46
C ARG A 16 -14.70 15.41 -29.74
N SER A 17 -14.53 14.50 -30.71
CA SER A 17 -15.56 13.56 -31.16
C SER A 17 -15.13 12.08 -31.08
N VAL A 18 -14.30 11.72 -30.09
CA VAL A 18 -13.91 10.32 -29.83
C VAL A 18 -14.52 9.77 -28.52
N TRP A 19 -15.11 10.62 -27.68
CA TRP A 19 -15.88 10.18 -26.52
C TRP A 19 -17.29 10.73 -26.64
N GLY A 20 -18.22 9.87 -27.07
CA GLY A 20 -19.62 10.20 -27.27
C GLY A 20 -20.27 10.73 -25.99
N LEU A 21 -20.39 12.05 -25.91
CA LEU A 21 -21.28 12.72 -24.98
C LEU A 21 -21.82 13.99 -25.64
N THR A 22 -22.95 13.84 -26.34
CA THR A 22 -23.76 14.99 -26.76
C THR A 22 -24.62 15.39 -25.58
N THR A 23 -24.25 16.46 -24.88
CA THR A 23 -25.15 17.14 -23.94
C THR A 23 -26.12 17.98 -24.75
N THR A 24 -27.27 17.41 -25.10
CA THR A 24 -28.44 18.19 -25.52
C THR A 24 -29.10 18.75 -24.27
N ASN A 25 -28.96 20.06 -24.12
CA ASN A 25 -29.65 20.87 -23.13
C ASN A 25 -31.05 21.16 -23.65
N GLU A 26 -32.08 20.47 -23.15
CA GLU A 26 -33.48 20.87 -23.32
C GLU A 26 -34.17 20.80 -21.96
N GLU A 27 -34.61 21.97 -21.50
CA GLU A 27 -35.55 22.15 -20.41
C GLU A 27 -36.95 21.76 -20.89
N ASP A 28 -37.70 20.96 -20.13
CA ASP A 28 -39.07 21.30 -19.72
C ASP A 28 -39.75 20.21 -18.84
N SER A 29 -40.31 20.71 -17.72
CA SER A 29 -41.63 20.42 -17.13
C SER A 29 -41.98 19.04 -16.51
N ASP A 30 -42.05 19.08 -15.18
CA ASP A 30 -43.11 18.62 -14.24
C ASP A 30 -43.54 17.15 -14.05
N SER A 31 -43.64 16.84 -12.74
CA SER A 31 -44.67 16.05 -12.01
C SER A 31 -44.33 14.67 -11.45
N GLU A 32 -44.22 14.70 -10.11
CA GLU A 32 -44.80 13.83 -9.07
C GLU A 32 -44.52 12.31 -8.99
N SER A 33 -43.84 11.97 -7.89
CA SER A 33 -44.22 10.98 -6.87
C SER A 33 -44.62 9.56 -7.32
N GLY A 34 -43.67 8.64 -7.15
CA GLY A 34 -43.93 7.22 -6.94
C GLY A 34 -43.08 6.66 -5.79
N LYS A 35 -43.68 6.53 -4.60
CA LYS A 35 -43.13 5.78 -3.47
C LYS A 35 -42.98 4.30 -3.89
N SER A 36 -41.75 3.79 -3.99
CA SER A 36 -41.51 2.35 -4.04
C SER A 36 -40.90 1.89 -2.74
N THR A 37 -41.61 0.98 -2.08
CA THR A 37 -41.24 0.33 -0.84
C THR A 37 -40.71 -1.06 -1.20
N THR A 38 -39.65 -1.50 -0.53
CA THR A 38 -39.20 -2.90 -0.42
C THR A 38 -38.44 -3.50 -1.62
N SER A 39 -37.13 -3.68 -1.45
CA SER A 39 -36.55 -5.02 -1.20
C SER A 39 -35.07 -4.86 -0.90
N GLU A 40 -34.64 -5.29 0.28
CA GLU A 40 -33.22 -5.51 0.59
C GLU A 40 -32.70 -6.62 -0.32
N LEU A 41 -32.24 -6.23 -1.51
CA LEU A 41 -31.38 -7.07 -2.32
C LEU A 41 -29.96 -6.81 -1.83
N ILE A 42 -29.38 -7.83 -1.21
CA ILE A 42 -27.95 -7.91 -0.92
C ILE A 42 -27.22 -7.58 -2.22
N ASP A 43 -26.59 -6.42 -2.20
CA ASP A 43 -25.89 -5.82 -3.32
C ASP A 43 -24.69 -6.70 -3.72
N SER A 44 -24.98 -7.73 -4.52
CA SER A 44 -23.99 -8.61 -5.12
C SER A 44 -23.41 -7.94 -6.37
N ARG A 45 -22.90 -6.71 -6.19
CA ARG A 45 -21.64 -6.24 -6.78
C ARG A 45 -20.78 -7.33 -7.41
N PRO A 46 -20.80 -7.67 -8.72
CA PRO A 46 -19.63 -8.32 -9.28
C PRO A 46 -18.41 -7.46 -8.96
N THR A 47 -17.44 -8.04 -8.26
CA THR A 47 -16.16 -7.41 -7.94
C THR A 47 -15.58 -6.80 -9.24
N SER A 48 -15.16 -5.54 -9.21
CA SER A 48 -14.62 -4.87 -10.41
C SER A 48 -13.39 -5.63 -10.93
N PRO A 49 -13.19 -5.76 -12.26
CA PRO A 49 -12.02 -6.44 -12.84
C PRO A 49 -10.67 -5.99 -12.25
N LEU A 50 -10.56 -4.71 -11.88
CA LEU A 50 -9.35 -4.14 -11.26
C LEU A 50 -8.99 -4.77 -9.89
N LEU A 51 -10.00 -5.10 -9.08
CA LEU A 51 -9.78 -5.72 -7.78
C LEU A 51 -9.32 -7.18 -7.92
N ASP A 52 -9.73 -7.84 -9.00
CA ASP A 52 -9.26 -9.18 -9.32
C ASP A 52 -7.79 -9.14 -9.77
N ASP A 53 -7.40 -8.15 -10.58
CA ASP A 53 -6.01 -7.96 -11.00
C ASP A 53 -5.05 -7.74 -9.81
N ILE A 54 -5.44 -6.94 -8.81
CA ILE A 54 -4.62 -6.73 -7.60
C ILE A 54 -4.44 -8.03 -6.81
N LYS A 55 -5.50 -8.83 -6.68
CA LYS A 55 -5.44 -10.12 -5.97
C LYS A 55 -4.55 -11.12 -6.70
N VAL A 56 -4.66 -11.20 -8.03
CA VAL A 56 -3.79 -12.05 -8.84
C VAL A 56 -2.34 -11.58 -8.72
N PHE A 57 -2.10 -10.27 -8.84
CA PHE A 57 -0.77 -9.69 -8.64
C PHE A 57 -0.20 -9.99 -7.24
N GLN A 58 -1.01 -9.91 -6.18
CA GLN A 58 -0.60 -10.29 -4.82
C GLN A 58 -0.14 -11.76 -4.74
N ASN A 59 -0.89 -12.69 -5.34
CA ASN A 59 -0.54 -14.10 -5.37
C ASN A 59 0.74 -14.38 -6.18
N GLU A 60 0.93 -13.68 -7.30
CA GLU A 60 2.14 -13.80 -8.12
C GLU A 60 3.37 -13.25 -7.39
N VAL A 61 3.26 -12.07 -6.75
CA VAL A 61 4.33 -11.50 -5.93
C VAL A 61 4.70 -12.46 -4.80
N LEU A 62 3.71 -13.08 -4.16
CA LEU A 62 3.94 -14.11 -3.15
C LEU A 62 4.74 -15.29 -3.72
N GLY A 63 4.33 -15.85 -4.85
CA GLY A 63 5.02 -16.96 -5.52
C GLY A 63 6.46 -16.59 -5.92
N THR A 64 6.69 -15.37 -6.43
CA THR A 64 8.02 -14.84 -6.72
C THR A 64 8.89 -14.76 -5.47
N LEU A 65 8.36 -14.29 -4.34
CA LEU A 65 9.13 -14.23 -3.08
C LEU A 65 9.39 -15.61 -2.48
N GLN A 66 8.45 -16.56 -2.60
CA GLN A 66 8.63 -17.96 -2.18
C GLN A 66 9.79 -18.61 -2.95
N ARG A 67 9.76 -18.57 -4.29
CA ARG A 67 10.89 -19.01 -5.13
C ARG A 67 12.17 -18.26 -4.80
N GLY A 68 12.06 -16.97 -4.51
CA GLY A 68 13.18 -16.13 -4.10
C GLY A 68 13.92 -16.62 -2.84
N VAL A 69 13.19 -17.26 -1.91
CA VAL A 69 13.77 -17.91 -0.73
C VAL A 69 14.30 -19.29 -1.08
N GLU A 70 13.51 -20.13 -1.75
CA GLU A 70 13.84 -21.54 -2.06
C GLU A 70 15.06 -21.67 -2.98
N GLU A 71 15.14 -20.84 -4.01
CA GLU A 71 16.18 -20.88 -5.04
C GLU A 71 17.31 -19.87 -4.78
N ASN A 72 17.21 -19.11 -3.69
CA ASN A 72 18.15 -18.05 -3.32
C ASN A 72 18.35 -16.97 -4.41
N ILE A 73 17.26 -16.52 -5.03
CA ILE A 73 17.26 -15.51 -6.09
C ILE A 73 17.70 -14.14 -5.54
N SER A 74 18.49 -13.40 -6.32
CA SER A 74 18.95 -12.05 -5.95
C SER A 74 17.82 -11.02 -5.98
N CYS A 75 17.91 -9.99 -5.14
CA CYS A 75 16.90 -8.91 -5.12
C CYS A 75 16.80 -8.18 -6.47
N GLU A 76 17.87 -8.09 -7.25
CA GLU A 76 17.83 -7.50 -8.60
C GLU A 76 16.93 -8.31 -9.54
N ASN A 77 17.05 -9.64 -9.53
CA ASN A 77 16.20 -10.51 -10.35
C ASN A 77 14.74 -10.50 -9.86
N LEU A 78 14.52 -10.55 -8.54
CA LEU A 78 13.18 -10.42 -7.96
C LEU A 78 12.54 -9.09 -8.35
N LEU A 79 13.32 -8.00 -8.38
CA LEU A 79 12.85 -6.69 -8.79
C LEU A 79 12.42 -6.67 -10.27
N LEU A 80 13.18 -7.33 -11.16
CA LEU A 80 12.81 -7.46 -12.57
C LEU A 80 11.51 -8.26 -12.73
N GLU A 81 11.33 -9.35 -11.99
CA GLU A 81 10.10 -10.13 -12.00
C GLU A 81 8.90 -9.31 -11.51
N ILE A 82 9.02 -8.64 -10.36
CA ILE A 82 7.93 -7.81 -9.81
C ILE A 82 7.56 -6.66 -10.76
N ASN A 83 8.53 -6.01 -11.40
CA ASN A 83 8.25 -4.98 -12.40
C ASN A 83 7.57 -5.56 -13.64
N SER A 84 7.96 -6.75 -14.09
CA SER A 84 7.29 -7.44 -15.19
C SER A 84 5.82 -7.72 -14.84
N LEU A 85 5.55 -8.26 -13.65
CA LEU A 85 4.20 -8.51 -13.13
C LEU A 85 3.39 -7.21 -13.03
N LYS A 86 3.99 -6.13 -12.50
CA LYS A 86 3.35 -4.82 -12.40
C LYS A 86 2.81 -4.36 -13.77
N HIS A 87 3.61 -4.52 -14.82
CA HIS A 87 3.19 -4.14 -16.18
C HIS A 87 2.17 -5.10 -16.77
N ALA A 88 2.27 -6.41 -16.49
CA ALA A 88 1.33 -7.41 -16.97
C ALA A 88 -0.09 -7.22 -16.41
N TYR A 89 -0.20 -6.86 -15.13
CA TYR A 89 -1.48 -6.66 -14.43
C TYR A 89 -1.90 -5.18 -14.36
N ASN A 90 -1.21 -4.28 -15.06
CA ASN A 90 -1.48 -2.84 -15.07
C ASN A 90 -1.57 -2.21 -13.65
N ILE A 91 -0.67 -2.60 -12.76
CA ILE A 91 -0.64 -2.16 -11.36
C ILE A 91 0.18 -0.86 -11.22
N SER A 92 -0.28 0.07 -10.39
CA SER A 92 0.41 1.31 -10.06
C SER A 92 1.59 1.07 -9.10
N LEU A 93 2.55 2.00 -9.05
CA LEU A 93 3.67 1.88 -8.09
C LEU A 93 3.20 1.89 -6.63
N ALA A 94 2.13 2.64 -6.32
CA ALA A 94 1.53 2.67 -4.99
C ALA A 94 1.00 1.29 -4.58
N GLU A 95 0.25 0.64 -5.47
CA GLU A 95 -0.27 -0.71 -5.24
C GLU A 95 0.85 -1.75 -5.15
N VAL A 96 1.93 -1.63 -5.94
CA VAL A 96 3.11 -2.51 -5.79
C VAL A 96 3.70 -2.40 -4.37
N MET A 97 3.83 -1.20 -3.83
CA MET A 97 4.37 -1.00 -2.48
C MET A 97 3.46 -1.58 -1.40
N GLN A 98 2.14 -1.36 -1.52
CA GLN A 98 1.15 -1.92 -0.59
C GLN A 98 1.16 -3.45 -0.61
N VAL A 99 1.12 -4.03 -1.81
CA VAL A 99 1.15 -5.49 -2.00
C VAL A 99 2.47 -6.07 -1.52
N LEU A 100 3.61 -5.47 -1.85
CA LEU A 100 4.91 -5.95 -1.39
C LEU A 100 5.01 -5.93 0.14
N CYS A 101 4.59 -4.83 0.78
CA CYS A 101 4.57 -4.72 2.24
C CYS A 101 3.69 -5.81 2.86
N LYS A 102 2.46 -5.95 2.37
CA LYS A 102 1.50 -6.94 2.85
C LYS A 102 2.00 -8.38 2.69
N VAL A 103 2.48 -8.75 1.50
CA VAL A 103 2.99 -10.10 1.23
C VAL A 103 4.16 -10.43 2.14
N VAL A 104 5.09 -9.49 2.36
CA VAL A 104 6.24 -9.70 3.24
C VAL A 104 5.82 -9.89 4.70
N LEU A 105 4.82 -9.13 5.18
CA LEU A 105 4.27 -9.28 6.53
C LEU A 105 3.46 -10.57 6.71
N GLU A 106 2.77 -11.03 5.67
CA GLU A 106 2.01 -12.29 5.68
C GLU A 106 2.90 -13.53 5.51
N PHE A 107 4.10 -13.38 4.92
CA PHE A 107 5.00 -14.49 4.59
C PHE A 107 5.34 -15.41 5.80
N PRO A 108 5.69 -14.87 6.99
CA PRO A 108 5.90 -15.70 8.19
C PRO A 108 4.65 -16.50 8.60
N LEU A 109 3.45 -15.94 8.40
CA LEU A 109 2.21 -16.61 8.79
C LEU A 109 1.99 -17.86 7.94
N GLN A 110 2.39 -17.84 6.67
CA GLN A 110 2.33 -19.02 5.80
C GLN A 110 3.30 -20.11 6.26
N GLN A 111 4.53 -19.74 6.66
CA GLN A 111 5.51 -20.70 7.16
C GLN A 111 5.13 -21.30 8.52
N LEU A 112 4.36 -20.56 9.32
CA LEU A 112 3.93 -20.97 10.65
C LEU A 112 2.51 -21.59 10.66
N ASN A 113 1.95 -21.93 9.49
CA ASN A 113 0.58 -22.46 9.35
C ASN A 113 -0.50 -21.59 10.04
N GLY A 114 -0.35 -20.27 9.99
CA GLY A 114 -1.27 -19.31 10.59
C GLY A 114 -1.15 -19.17 12.10
N VAL A 115 -0.08 -19.69 12.74
CA VAL A 115 0.14 -19.48 14.18
C VAL A 115 0.45 -18.01 14.45
N LEU A 116 -0.42 -17.37 15.23
CA LEU A 116 -0.33 -15.96 15.59
C LEU A 116 0.35 -15.75 16.95
N ASP A 117 1.60 -16.19 17.07
CA ASP A 117 2.45 -15.87 18.23
C ASP A 117 3.56 -14.89 17.83
N VAL A 118 3.77 -13.88 18.68
CA VAL A 118 4.68 -12.76 18.41
C VAL A 118 6.14 -13.22 18.26
N LYS A 119 6.58 -14.21 19.05
CA LYS A 119 7.98 -14.63 19.07
C LYS A 119 8.41 -15.37 17.78
N PRO A 120 7.74 -16.44 17.34
CA PRO A 120 8.07 -17.10 16.09
C PRO A 120 7.84 -16.17 14.90
N TYR A 121 6.77 -15.36 14.92
CA TYR A 121 6.52 -14.36 13.87
C TYR A 121 7.72 -13.42 13.67
N CYS A 122 8.18 -12.75 14.73
CA CYS A 122 9.35 -11.88 14.65
C CYS A 122 10.62 -12.62 14.24
N SER A 123 10.84 -13.84 14.74
CA SER A 123 12.06 -14.61 14.44
C SER A 123 12.16 -15.00 12.97
N THR A 124 11.03 -15.17 12.30
CA THR A 124 10.95 -15.47 10.86
C THR A 124 10.97 -14.18 10.02
N LEU A 125 10.25 -13.14 10.44
CA LEU A 125 10.12 -11.90 9.68
C LEU A 125 11.41 -11.09 9.59
N LEU A 126 12.12 -10.88 10.71
CA LEU A 126 13.25 -9.94 10.74
C LEU A 126 14.40 -10.34 9.78
N PRO A 127 14.77 -11.63 9.64
CA PRO A 127 15.72 -12.06 8.61
C PRO A 127 15.24 -11.78 7.17
N LEU A 128 13.93 -11.95 6.91
CA LEU A 128 13.33 -11.67 5.61
C LEU A 128 13.35 -10.17 5.29
N LEU A 129 13.04 -9.30 6.27
CA LEU A 129 13.14 -7.85 6.10
C LEU A 129 14.57 -7.43 5.74
N LYS A 130 15.58 -7.98 6.41
CA LYS A 130 16.98 -7.73 6.08
C LYS A 130 17.33 -8.21 4.67
N ARG A 131 16.88 -9.40 4.29
CA ARG A 131 17.13 -9.98 2.96
C ARG A 131 16.48 -9.15 1.84
N TRP A 132 15.26 -8.69 2.05
CA TRP A 132 14.45 -8.00 1.05
C TRP A 132 14.48 -6.47 1.16
N SER A 133 15.27 -5.90 2.08
CA SER A 133 15.44 -4.45 2.19
C SER A 133 15.80 -3.76 0.87
N PRO A 134 16.61 -4.35 -0.06
CA PRO A 134 16.87 -3.71 -1.35
C PRO A 134 15.63 -3.59 -2.24
N LEU A 135 14.65 -4.50 -2.11
CA LEU A 135 13.39 -4.40 -2.85
C LEU A 135 12.60 -3.19 -2.38
N PHE A 136 12.47 -3.01 -1.06
CA PHE A 136 11.78 -1.85 -0.51
C PHE A 136 12.49 -0.55 -0.87
N LYS A 137 13.83 -0.46 -0.73
CA LYS A 137 14.62 0.72 -1.10
C LYS A 137 14.47 1.11 -2.59
N ASN A 138 14.16 0.16 -3.47
CA ASN A 138 13.91 0.47 -4.87
C ASN A 138 12.57 1.23 -5.07
N TYR A 139 11.56 0.96 -4.25
CA TYR A 139 10.22 1.54 -4.40
C TYR A 139 9.98 2.74 -3.47
N LEU A 140 10.55 2.73 -2.26
CA LEU A 140 10.37 3.75 -1.24
C LEU A 140 11.43 4.85 -1.41
N LYS A 141 11.10 5.90 -2.16
CA LYS A 141 12.04 7.01 -2.45
C LYS A 141 11.58 8.35 -1.91
N ARG A 142 10.27 8.55 -1.79
CA ARG A 142 9.64 9.82 -1.37
C ARG A 142 8.92 9.61 -0.04
N ALA A 143 8.69 10.70 0.67
CA ALA A 143 7.86 10.71 1.88
C ALA A 143 6.49 10.02 1.68
N SER A 144 5.83 10.25 0.53
CA SER A 144 4.56 9.59 0.19
C SER A 144 4.68 8.07 0.11
N ASP A 145 5.82 7.56 -0.36
CA ASP A 145 6.07 6.13 -0.55
C ASP A 145 6.30 5.45 0.80
N HIS A 146 7.01 6.12 1.72
CA HIS A 146 7.21 5.66 3.10
C HIS A 146 5.87 5.60 3.83
N LEU A 147 5.04 6.64 3.71
CA LEU A 147 3.73 6.69 4.33
C LEU A 147 2.80 5.61 3.77
N CYS A 148 2.86 5.34 2.45
CA CYS A 148 2.12 4.25 1.82
C CYS A 148 2.49 2.88 2.43
N CYS A 149 3.77 2.63 2.68
CA CYS A 149 4.24 1.40 3.34
C CYS A 149 3.79 1.31 4.80
N LEU A 150 3.86 2.42 5.54
CA LEU A 150 3.41 2.50 6.93
C LEU A 150 1.90 2.24 7.08
N VAL A 151 1.08 2.78 6.17
CA VAL A 151 -0.36 2.52 6.13
C VAL A 151 -0.64 1.03 5.83
N ALA A 152 0.03 0.44 4.84
CA ALA A 152 -0.12 -0.99 4.54
C ALA A 152 0.30 -1.89 5.72
N MET A 153 1.34 -1.48 6.45
CA MET A 153 1.77 -2.16 7.67
C MET A 153 0.75 -2.02 8.79
N GLU A 154 0.18 -0.82 8.98
CA GLU A 154 -0.90 -0.59 9.94
C GLU A 154 -2.09 -1.49 9.63
N GLU A 155 -2.57 -1.50 8.39
CA GLU A 155 -3.69 -2.35 7.95
C GLU A 155 -3.44 -3.82 8.30
N PHE A 156 -2.24 -4.35 7.99
CA PHE A 156 -1.86 -5.70 8.38
C PHE A 156 -1.98 -5.94 9.89
N PHE A 157 -1.48 -5.03 10.73
CA PHE A 157 -1.58 -5.19 12.17
C PHE A 157 -3.01 -5.04 12.67
N LEU A 158 -3.83 -4.18 12.09
CA LEU A 158 -5.25 -4.03 12.45
C LEU A 158 -6.06 -5.30 12.17
N ASP A 159 -5.68 -6.07 11.15
CA ASP A 159 -6.26 -7.38 10.84
C ASP A 159 -5.71 -8.51 11.75
N HIS A 160 -4.57 -8.29 12.42
CA HIS A 160 -3.89 -9.30 13.25
C HIS A 160 -3.59 -8.78 14.67
N GLU A 161 -4.63 -8.52 15.45
CA GLU A 161 -4.53 -7.92 16.80
C GLU A 161 -3.59 -8.67 17.76
N SER A 162 -3.50 -10.00 17.63
CA SER A 162 -2.59 -10.86 18.39
C SER A 162 -1.10 -10.57 18.14
N LEU A 163 -0.77 -9.89 17.04
CA LEU A 163 0.58 -9.50 16.66
C LEU A 163 0.89 -8.04 17.00
N TRP A 164 -0.01 -7.29 17.63
CA TRP A 164 0.22 -5.88 17.96
C TRP A 164 1.49 -5.63 18.79
N GLU A 165 1.91 -6.57 19.63
CA GLU A 165 3.17 -6.45 20.39
C GLU A 165 4.43 -6.58 19.51
N ALA A 166 4.28 -7.03 18.25
CA ALA A 166 5.37 -7.13 17.28
C ALA A 166 5.64 -5.83 16.52
N ILE A 167 4.68 -4.91 16.42
CA ILE A 167 4.77 -3.74 15.52
C ILE A 167 6.03 -2.90 15.76
N ALA A 168 6.38 -2.65 17.02
CA ALA A 168 7.58 -1.90 17.38
C ALA A 168 8.86 -2.58 16.87
N LYS A 169 8.95 -3.91 16.94
CA LYS A 169 10.09 -4.67 16.41
C LYS A 169 10.13 -4.66 14.90
N VAL A 170 8.97 -4.68 14.24
CA VAL A 170 8.88 -4.61 12.78
C VAL A 170 9.30 -3.24 12.28
N LEU A 171 8.78 -2.15 12.87
CA LEU A 171 9.18 -0.78 12.56
C LEU A 171 10.69 -0.56 12.79
N MET A 172 11.22 -1.03 13.93
CA MET A 172 12.66 -1.03 14.20
C MET A 172 13.44 -1.78 13.11
N GLY A 173 12.94 -2.93 12.65
CA GLY A 173 13.55 -3.70 11.56
C GLY A 173 13.60 -2.93 10.24
N PHE A 174 12.55 -2.19 9.90
CA PHE A 174 12.55 -1.30 8.72
C PHE A 174 13.48 -0.10 8.88
N TYR A 175 13.48 0.53 10.06
CA TYR A 175 14.34 1.66 10.41
C TYR A 175 15.83 1.30 10.34
N GLN A 176 16.24 0.21 10.99
CA GLN A 176 17.63 -0.28 11.00
C GLN A 176 18.15 -0.72 9.64
N GLN A 177 17.27 -0.90 8.66
CA GLN A 177 17.63 -1.21 7.28
C GLN A 177 17.58 0.03 6.38
N ASP A 178 17.40 1.24 6.91
CA ASP A 178 17.20 2.50 6.18
C ASP A 178 16.09 2.41 5.12
N VAL A 179 15.02 1.66 5.42
CA VAL A 179 13.86 1.54 4.53
C VAL A 179 12.81 2.57 4.87
N LEU A 180 12.57 2.81 6.17
CA LEU A 180 11.66 3.83 6.65
C LEU A 180 12.45 4.87 7.42
N ALA A 181 12.32 6.11 6.97
CA ALA A 181 12.90 7.27 7.63
C ALA A 181 12.15 7.62 8.92
N GLU A 182 12.87 8.18 9.88
CA GLU A 182 12.40 8.49 11.23
C GLU A 182 11.21 9.43 11.23
N GLU A 183 11.34 10.55 10.53
CA GLU A 183 10.34 11.60 10.40
C GLU A 183 9.04 11.05 9.82
N MET A 184 9.11 10.02 8.97
CA MET A 184 7.95 9.38 8.38
C MET A 184 7.24 8.46 9.37
N ILE A 185 7.98 7.75 10.23
CA ILE A 185 7.43 6.93 11.31
C ILE A 185 6.74 7.83 12.34
N LEU A 186 7.40 8.91 12.77
CA LEU A 186 6.83 9.89 13.71
C LEU A 186 5.59 10.56 13.13
N HIS A 187 5.64 10.97 11.86
CA HIS A 187 4.49 11.54 11.15
C HIS A 187 3.30 10.57 11.13
N TRP A 188 3.50 9.31 10.71
CA TRP A 188 2.45 8.28 10.72
C TRP A 188 1.86 8.05 12.12
N PHE A 189 2.71 8.05 13.15
CA PHE A 189 2.26 7.83 14.52
C PHE A 189 1.39 8.98 15.03
N SER A 190 1.71 10.22 14.66
CA SER A 190 0.99 11.44 15.07
C SER A 190 -0.37 11.66 14.39
N GLN A 191 -0.69 10.88 13.34
CA GLN A 191 -1.95 11.01 12.61
C GLN A 191 -3.17 10.82 13.54
N THR A 192 -4.10 11.77 13.51
CA THR A 192 -5.29 11.79 14.38
C THR A 192 -6.55 11.25 13.69
N ASP A 193 -6.62 11.36 12.36
CA ASP A 193 -7.69 10.80 11.53
C ASP A 193 -7.47 9.31 11.30
N ILE A 194 -7.69 8.53 12.35
CA ILE A 194 -7.50 7.07 12.38
C ILE A 194 -8.69 6.37 13.02
N THR A 195 -8.81 5.07 12.78
CA THR A 195 -9.85 4.23 13.37
C THR A 195 -9.65 4.07 14.89
N ASP A 196 -10.69 3.62 15.61
CA ASP A 196 -10.56 3.27 17.03
C ASP A 196 -9.51 2.17 17.27
N LYS A 197 -9.43 1.19 16.36
CA LYS A 197 -8.40 0.16 16.42
C LYS A 197 -7.00 0.75 16.20
N GLY A 198 -6.84 1.66 15.24
CA GLY A 198 -5.60 2.40 15.02
C GLY A 198 -5.15 3.18 16.26
N ARG A 199 -6.09 3.81 16.98
CA ARG A 199 -5.82 4.46 18.28
C ARG A 199 -5.36 3.45 19.34
N GLN A 200 -5.98 2.28 19.41
CA GLN A 200 -5.61 1.23 20.37
C GLN A 200 -4.23 0.63 20.06
N LEU A 201 -3.93 0.40 18.79
CA LEU A 201 -2.61 -0.03 18.33
C LEU A 201 -1.52 0.97 18.74
N ARG A 202 -1.74 2.28 18.49
CA ARG A 202 -0.81 3.34 18.91
C ARG A 202 -0.59 3.40 20.42
N LYS A 203 -1.58 3.01 21.24
CA LYS A 203 -1.46 2.95 22.72
C LYS A 203 -0.65 1.77 23.24
N LYS A 204 -0.22 0.84 22.39
CA LYS A 204 0.60 -0.29 22.82
C LYS A 204 1.91 0.17 23.42
N GLN A 205 2.22 -0.36 24.61
CA GLN A 205 3.39 0.07 25.37
C GLN A 205 4.69 -0.15 24.59
N ALA A 206 4.81 -1.24 23.84
CA ALA A 206 5.97 -1.50 23.00
C ALA A 206 6.15 -0.42 21.91
N LEU A 207 5.05 0.01 21.28
CA LEU A 207 5.08 1.04 20.24
C LEU A 207 5.38 2.41 20.84
N GLN A 208 4.75 2.78 21.95
CA GLN A 208 5.01 4.04 22.67
C GLN A 208 6.50 4.18 23.05
N LYS A 209 7.10 3.12 23.60
CA LYS A 209 8.53 3.11 23.94
C LYS A 209 9.43 3.24 22.71
N PHE A 210 9.03 2.65 21.59
CA PHE A 210 9.79 2.77 20.34
C PHE A 210 9.74 4.19 19.78
N ILE A 211 8.57 4.84 19.82
CA ILE A 211 8.43 6.23 19.38
C ILE A 211 9.25 7.16 20.28
N GLN A 212 9.15 7.00 21.60
CA GLN A 212 9.97 7.77 22.54
C GLN A 212 11.47 7.60 22.26
N TRP A 213 11.92 6.37 21.99
CA TRP A 213 13.31 6.11 21.64
C TRP A 213 13.75 6.79 20.33
N LEU A 214 12.86 6.87 19.32
CA LEU A 214 13.15 7.59 18.09
C LEU A 214 13.29 9.10 18.35
N GLU A 215 12.38 9.69 19.13
CA GLU A 215 12.42 11.12 19.49
C GLU A 215 13.70 11.47 20.26
N GLU A 216 14.12 10.63 21.22
CA GLU A 216 15.35 10.84 22.00
C GLU A 216 16.62 10.73 21.14
N ALA A 217 16.63 9.87 20.12
CA ALA A 217 17.78 9.70 19.22
C ALA A 217 18.02 10.94 18.34
N GLU A 218 16.96 11.66 17.96
CA GLU A 218 17.06 12.91 17.20
C GLU A 218 17.66 14.03 18.06
N GLU A 219 17.16 14.19 19.29
CA GLU A 219 17.60 15.24 20.23
C GLU A 219 19.10 15.15 20.53
N GLU A 220 19.64 13.94 20.80
CA GLU A 220 21.08 13.73 21.05
C GLU A 220 21.96 14.03 19.83
N SER A 221 21.43 13.93 18.60
CA SER A 221 22.19 14.24 17.38
C SER A 221 22.27 15.74 17.07
N SER A 222 21.33 16.53 17.61
CA SER A 222 21.20 17.97 17.35
C SER A 222 21.93 18.87 18.35
N ASP A 223 22.18 18.36 19.57
CA ASP A 223 22.82 19.11 20.67
C ASP A 223 24.36 19.04 20.64
N ASP A 224 24.95 18.26 19.71
CA ASP A 224 26.39 18.11 19.49
C ASP A 224 26.92 18.94 18.27
N GLU A 225 26.11 19.86 17.72
CA GLU A 225 26.53 20.94 16.79
C GLU A 225 26.52 22.33 17.46
#